data_AF-A0A936K9A2-F1
#
_entry.id   AF-A0A936K9A2-F1
#
_cell.length_a   1.000
_cell.length_b   1.000
_cell.length_c   1.000
_cell.angle_alpha   90.00
_cell.angle_beta   90.00
_cell.angle_gamma   90.00
#
_symmetry.space_group_name_H-M   'P 1'
#
loop_
_entity.id
_entity.type
_entity.pdbx_description
1 polymer ?
#
loop_
_entity_poly.entity_id
_entity_poly.type
_entity_poly.pdbx_seq_one_letter_code
_entity_poly.pdbx_strand_id
1 'polypeptide(L)'
;MPQEKWDRYSASWSQPEADRNAVLAELATLDVAYTDPTTALEGPGAFSAYMGEFQQQFPGTQFQIIDVREHHEQSLANWKLVDGAGEVVMLGTSHARLTPEGKFRSFTGFF
;
A
#
# COMPACT_ATOMS: atom_id res chain seq x y z
N MET A 1 -10.17 10.48 6.07
CA MET A 1 -9.32 10.44 7.30
C MET A 1 -8.06 9.58 7.06
N PRO A 2 -6.99 9.64 7.88
CA PRO A 2 -5.77 8.83 7.65
C PRO A 2 -6.05 7.33 7.49
N GLN A 3 -6.89 6.76 8.37
CA GLN A 3 -7.32 5.36 8.33
C GLN A 3 -7.94 4.97 6.98
N GLU A 4 -8.97 5.70 6.57
CA GLU A 4 -9.70 5.48 5.30
C GLU A 4 -8.78 5.54 4.06
N LYS A 5 -7.78 6.42 4.07
CA LYS A 5 -6.80 6.52 2.98
C LYS A 5 -5.95 5.24 2.87
N TRP A 6 -5.47 4.74 4.01
CA TRP A 6 -4.72 3.49 4.07
C TRP A 6 -5.59 2.27 3.76
N ASP A 7 -6.85 2.25 4.19
CA ASP A 7 -7.79 1.16 3.86
C ASP A 7 -8.04 1.09 2.34
N ARG A 8 -8.22 2.25 1.69
CA ARG A 8 -8.38 2.32 0.23
C ARG A 8 -7.10 1.89 -0.51
N TYR A 9 -5.94 2.31 -0.01
CA TYR A 9 -4.65 1.88 -0.55
C TYR A 9 -4.43 0.36 -0.36
N SER A 10 -4.72 -0.21 0.82
CA SER A 10 -4.48 -1.62 1.09
C SER A 10 -5.41 -2.51 0.27
N ALA A 11 -6.67 -2.08 0.11
CA ALA A 11 -7.64 -2.77 -0.72
C ALA A 11 -7.20 -2.85 -2.19
N SER A 12 -6.50 -1.82 -2.71
CA SER A 12 -6.10 -1.78 -4.13
C SER A 12 -5.07 -2.84 -4.50
N TRP A 13 -4.34 -3.41 -3.53
CA TRP A 13 -3.42 -4.52 -3.77
C TRP A 13 -4.08 -5.74 -4.37
N SER A 14 -5.35 -6.00 -4.04
CA SER A 14 -6.12 -7.14 -4.54
C SER A 14 -7.12 -6.77 -5.64
N GLN A 15 -7.04 -5.56 -6.20
CA GLN A 15 -7.96 -5.09 -7.24
C GLN A 15 -7.41 -5.31 -8.67
N PRO A 16 -8.29 -5.37 -9.67
CA PRO A 16 -7.90 -5.32 -11.09
C PRO A 16 -7.02 -4.12 -11.40
N GLU A 17 -6.23 -4.23 -12.47
CA GLU A 17 -5.26 -3.19 -12.86
C GLU A 17 -5.88 -1.80 -13.02
N ALA A 18 -7.03 -1.71 -13.70
CA ALA A 18 -7.71 -0.44 -13.92
C ALA A 18 -8.08 0.25 -12.59
N ASP A 19 -8.59 -0.52 -11.63
CA ASP A 19 -9.07 0.00 -10.35
C ASP A 19 -7.90 0.39 -9.44
N ARG A 20 -6.85 -0.44 -9.35
CA ARG A 20 -5.66 -0.08 -8.57
C ARG A 20 -4.94 1.13 -9.16
N ASN A 21 -4.89 1.25 -10.49
CA ASN A 21 -4.32 2.42 -11.17
C ASN A 21 -5.10 3.70 -10.83
N ALA A 22 -6.43 3.63 -10.78
CA ALA A 22 -7.27 4.76 -10.38
C ALA A 22 -6.98 5.18 -8.92
N VAL A 23 -6.87 4.21 -8.00
CA VAL A 23 -6.51 4.48 -6.60
C VAL A 23 -5.13 5.11 -6.48
N LEU A 24 -4.11 4.59 -7.19
CA LEU A 24 -2.76 5.15 -7.16
C LEU A 24 -2.73 6.58 -7.74
N ALA A 25 -3.44 6.85 -8.83
CA ALA A 25 -3.51 8.19 -9.42
C ALA A 25 -4.15 9.22 -8.47
N GLU A 26 -5.14 8.80 -7.69
CA GLU A 26 -5.79 9.64 -6.70
C GLU A 26 -4.89 9.88 -5.48
N LEU A 27 -4.37 8.80 -4.89
CA LEU A 27 -3.75 8.83 -3.57
C LEU A 27 -2.25 9.11 -3.58
N ALA A 28 -1.55 8.84 -4.68
CA ALA A 28 -0.09 8.94 -4.76
C ALA A 28 0.38 10.04 -5.74
N THR A 29 1.65 10.43 -5.60
CA THR A 29 2.32 11.32 -6.56
C THR A 29 2.80 10.54 -7.79
N LEU A 30 3.08 11.25 -8.89
CA LEU A 30 3.60 10.64 -10.12
C LEU A 30 5.02 10.09 -9.97
N ASP A 31 5.75 10.57 -8.97
CA ASP A 31 7.10 10.16 -8.56
C ASP A 31 7.07 9.28 -7.29
N VAL A 32 5.95 8.61 -7.00
CA VAL A 32 5.84 7.80 -5.77
C VAL A 32 6.89 6.71 -5.71
N ALA A 33 7.61 6.62 -4.60
CA ALA A 33 8.57 5.55 -4.34
C ALA A 33 7.96 4.45 -3.44
N TYR A 34 8.26 3.19 -3.74
CA TYR A 34 7.93 2.07 -2.86
C TYR A 34 9.20 1.28 -2.55
N THR A 35 9.39 0.93 -1.27
CA THR A 35 10.51 0.10 -0.84
C THR A 35 10.06 -0.85 0.26
N ASP A 36 10.49 -2.10 0.16
CA ASP A 36 10.34 -3.12 1.19
C ASP A 36 11.64 -3.97 1.26
N PRO A 37 11.74 -5.02 2.08
CA PRO A 37 12.95 -5.86 2.17
C PRO A 37 13.37 -6.56 0.86
N THR A 38 12.48 -6.66 -0.11
CA THR A 38 12.65 -7.44 -1.35
C THR A 38 12.68 -6.59 -2.61
N THR A 39 12.10 -5.39 -2.59
CA THR A 39 11.99 -4.51 -3.76
C THR A 39 12.20 -3.04 -3.44
N ALA A 40 12.67 -2.30 -4.44
CA ALA A 40 12.71 -0.84 -4.46
C ALA A 40 12.35 -0.35 -5.87
N LEU A 41 11.32 0.48 -5.98
CA LEU A 41 10.79 0.95 -7.26
C LEU A 41 10.25 2.39 -7.17
N GLU A 42 10.09 3.01 -8.34
CA GLU A 42 9.57 4.37 -8.48
C GLU A 42 8.50 4.45 -9.57
N GLY A 43 7.50 5.28 -9.35
CA GLY A 43 6.43 5.60 -10.27
C GLY A 43 5.20 4.67 -10.16
N PRO A 44 3.98 5.19 -10.41
CA PRO A 44 2.74 4.41 -10.29
C PRO A 44 2.69 3.16 -11.17
N GLY A 45 3.33 3.20 -12.35
CA GLY A 45 3.34 2.07 -13.28
C GLY A 45 4.13 0.87 -12.74
N ALA A 46 5.37 1.10 -12.29
CA ALA A 46 6.18 0.05 -11.67
C ALA A 46 5.53 -0.48 -10.38
N PHE A 47 4.92 0.42 -9.61
CA PHE A 47 4.24 0.03 -8.38
C PHE A 47 3.02 -0.84 -8.65
N SER A 48 2.16 -0.44 -9.60
CA SER A 48 1.00 -1.22 -10.03
C SER A 48 1.39 -2.60 -10.60
N ALA A 49 2.48 -2.68 -11.36
CA ALA A 49 3.00 -3.94 -11.86
C ALA A 49 3.41 -4.87 -10.70
N TYR A 50 4.16 -4.35 -9.73
CA TYR A 50 4.57 -5.11 -8.54
C TYR A 50 3.38 -5.61 -7.71
N MET A 51 2.35 -4.77 -7.51
CA MET A 51 1.12 -5.19 -6.82
C MET A 51 0.41 -6.33 -7.58
N GLY A 52 0.40 -6.28 -8.91
CA GLY A 52 -0.15 -7.34 -9.75
C GLY A 52 0.63 -8.64 -9.66
N GLU A 53 1.97 -8.57 -9.70
CA GLU A 53 2.85 -9.73 -9.52
C GLU A 53 2.69 -10.36 -8.13
N PHE A 54 2.56 -9.54 -7.09
CA PHE A 54 2.29 -9.99 -5.73
C PHE A 54 0.99 -10.81 -5.67
N GLN A 55 -0.10 -10.33 -6.28
CA GLN A 55 -1.36 -11.09 -6.32
C GLN A 55 -1.29 -12.36 -7.18
N GLN A 56 -0.43 -12.42 -8.18
CA GLN A 56 -0.21 -13.67 -8.92
C GLN A 56 0.54 -14.71 -8.07
N GLN A 57 1.50 -14.28 -7.25
CA GLN A 57 2.25 -15.15 -6.34
C GLN A 57 1.43 -15.59 -5.13
N PHE A 58 0.59 -14.69 -4.61
CA PHE A 58 -0.22 -14.91 -3.40
C PHE A 58 -1.71 -14.66 -3.68
N PRO A 59 -2.35 -15.50 -4.52
CA PRO A 59 -3.71 -15.26 -5.00
C PRO A 59 -4.72 -15.25 -3.85
N GLY A 60 -5.59 -14.25 -3.86
CA GLY A 60 -6.69 -14.13 -2.89
C GLY A 60 -6.27 -13.56 -1.54
N THR A 61 -5.00 -13.20 -1.35
CA THR A 61 -4.54 -12.54 -0.13
C THR A 61 -4.95 -11.06 -0.11
N GLN A 62 -5.18 -10.53 1.09
CA GLN A 62 -5.64 -9.15 1.29
C GLN A 62 -4.88 -8.47 2.42
N PHE A 63 -4.44 -7.24 2.19
CA PHE A 63 -3.89 -6.39 3.25
C PHE A 63 -5.03 -5.69 4.00
N GLN A 64 -5.05 -5.85 5.32
CA GLN A 64 -5.98 -5.19 6.23
C GLN A 64 -5.22 -4.27 7.19
N ILE A 65 -5.61 -3.00 7.24
CA ILE A 65 -5.01 -2.03 8.16
C ILE A 65 -5.57 -2.25 9.57
N ILE A 66 -4.69 -2.25 10.56
CA ILE A 66 -5.02 -2.41 11.98
C ILE A 66 -5.18 -1.03 12.62
N ASP A 67 -4.18 -0.16 12.46
CA ASP A 67 -4.19 1.21 12.94
C ASP A 67 -3.29 2.10 12.08
N VAL A 68 -3.60 3.41 12.11
CA VAL A 68 -2.82 4.45 11.45
C VAL A 68 -2.49 5.56 12.44
N ARG A 69 -1.23 6.00 12.44
CA ARG A 69 -0.76 7.21 13.11
C ARG A 69 -0.22 8.18 12.07
N GLU A 70 -0.58 9.46 12.17
CA GLU A 70 -0.17 10.47 11.19
C GLU A 70 0.15 11.80 11.87
N HIS A 71 1.26 12.43 11.49
CA HIS A 71 1.64 13.79 11.88
C HIS A 71 2.70 14.33 10.93
N HIS A 72 2.79 15.66 10.74
CA HIS A 72 3.91 16.31 10.01
C HIS A 72 4.30 15.60 8.70
N GLU A 73 3.30 15.28 7.86
CA GLU A 73 3.49 14.59 6.57
C GLU A 73 4.14 13.20 6.68
N GLN A 74 4.17 12.62 7.88
CA GLN A 74 4.55 11.24 8.15
C GLN A 74 3.29 10.45 8.52
N SER A 75 3.14 9.27 7.94
CA SER A 75 2.04 8.35 8.23
C SER A 75 2.63 6.97 8.48
N LEU A 76 2.14 6.27 9.49
CA LEU A 76 2.58 4.92 9.85
C LEU A 76 1.34 4.05 9.98
N ALA A 77 1.29 2.97 9.21
CA ALA A 77 0.20 2.01 9.24
C ALA A 77 0.71 0.63 9.66
N ASN A 78 0.07 0.05 10.68
CA ASN A 78 0.23 -1.37 11.00
C ASN A 78 -0.79 -2.16 10.21
N TRP A 79 -0.39 -3.28 9.64
CA TRP A 79 -1.25 -4.11 8.80
C TRP A 79 -1.03 -5.59 9.06
N LYS A 80 -2.02 -6.36 8.64
CA LYS A 80 -1.95 -7.81 8.52
C LYS A 80 -2.28 -8.22 7.10
N LEU A 81 -1.55 -9.20 6.57
CA LEU A 81 -1.92 -9.91 5.36
C LEU A 81 -2.76 -11.11 5.80
N VAL A 82 -3.93 -11.26 5.19
CA VAL A 82 -4.80 -12.42 5.40
C VAL A 82 -4.93 -13.22 4.12
N ASP A 83 -5.13 -14.53 4.23
CA ASP A 83 -5.44 -15.39 3.10
C ASP A 83 -6.94 -15.40 2.73
N GLY A 84 -7.32 -16.22 1.74
CA GLY A 84 -8.70 -16.36 1.31
C GLY A 84 -9.66 -16.98 2.34
N ALA A 85 -9.14 -17.60 3.41
CA ALA A 85 -9.92 -18.07 4.55
C ALA A 85 -10.04 -17.01 5.65
N GLY A 86 -9.30 -15.90 5.54
CA GLY A 86 -9.23 -14.83 6.53
C GLY A 86 -8.18 -15.07 7.61
N GLU A 87 -7.34 -16.10 7.48
CA GLU A 87 -6.28 -16.40 8.43
C GLU A 87 -5.10 -15.46 8.24
N VAL A 88 -4.50 -15.03 9.35
CA VAL A 88 -3.36 -14.11 9.32
C VAL A 88 -2.10 -14.85 8.88
N VAL A 89 -1.52 -14.44 7.76
CA VAL A 89 -0.29 -15.03 7.23
C VAL A 89 0.96 -14.22 7.56
N MET A 90 0.82 -12.90 7.71
CA MET A 90 1.95 -12.00 7.98
C MET A 90 1.46 -10.73 8.67
N LEU A 91 2.29 -10.18 9.55
CA LEU A 91 2.13 -8.85 10.11
C LEU A 91 3.22 -7.95 9.57
N GLY A 92 2.93 -6.66 9.44
CA GLY A 92 3.92 -5.69 9.06
C GLY A 92 3.51 -4.27 9.37
N THR A 93 4.43 -3.37 9.05
CA THR A 93 4.25 -1.94 9.24
C THR A 93 4.76 -1.22 8.01
N SER A 94 4.02 -0.22 7.55
CA SER A 94 4.45 0.65 6.45
C SER A 94 4.52 2.09 6.94
N HIS A 95 5.68 2.71 6.79
CA HIS A 95 5.84 4.15 6.91
C HIS A 95 5.61 4.80 5.56
N ALA A 96 4.91 5.92 5.51
CA ALA A 96 4.72 6.71 4.31
C ALA A 96 5.02 8.18 4.56
N ARG A 97 5.64 8.81 3.57
CA ARG A 97 5.74 10.28 3.50
C ARG A 97 4.62 10.81 2.65
N LEU A 98 4.03 11.92 3.06
CA LEU A 98 2.95 12.61 2.38
C LEU A 98 3.46 13.91 1.75
N THR A 99 2.70 14.44 0.79
CA THR A 99 2.81 15.84 0.36
C THR A 99 2.03 16.74 1.34
N PRO A 100 2.21 18.08 1.28
CA PRO A 100 1.38 19.01 2.05
C PRO A 100 -0.13 18.84 1.78
N GLU A 101 -0.50 18.40 0.58
CA GLU A 101 -1.89 18.11 0.17
C GLU A 101 -2.35 16.71 0.60
N GLY A 102 -1.49 15.93 1.26
CA GLY A 102 -1.81 14.63 1.82
C GLY A 102 -1.70 13.45 0.84
N LYS A 103 -1.10 13.61 -0.34
CA LYS A 103 -0.82 12.48 -1.25
C LYS A 103 0.39 11.67 -0.78
N PHE A 104 0.38 10.35 -0.99
CA PHE A 104 1.53 9.50 -0.73
C PHE A 104 2.68 9.82 -1.70
N ARG A 105 3.82 10.23 -1.15
CA ARG A 105 5.08 10.44 -1.88
C ARG A 105 5.98 9.21 -1.82
N SER A 106 5.95 8.47 -0.73
CA SER A 106 6.74 7.25 -0.61
C SER A 106 6.14 6.28 0.39
N PHE A 107 6.42 5.00 0.22
CA PHE A 107 6.13 3.92 1.14
C PHE A 107 7.43 3.18 1.50
N THR A 108 7.57 2.82 2.77
CA THR A 108 8.67 2.00 3.30
C THR A 108 8.07 0.92 4.20
N GLY A 109 8.04 -0.32 3.71
CA GLY A 109 7.47 -1.48 4.39
C GLY A 109 8.50 -2.26 5.21
N PHE A 110 8.02 -2.85 6.32
CA PHE A 110 8.77 -3.75 7.20
C PHE A 110 7.87 -4.94 7.57
N PHE A 111 8.41 -6.16 7.48
CA PHE A 111 7.76 -7.42 7.85
C PHE A 111 8.82 -8.53 8.03
#